data_AF-A0A7Y8H9D4-F1
#
_entry.id   AF-A0A7Y8H9D4-F1
#
_cell.length_a   1.000
_cell.length_b   1.000
_cell.length_c   1.000
_cell.angle_alpha   90.00
_cell.angle_beta   90.00
_cell.angle_gamma   90.00
#
_symmetry.space_group_name_H-M   'P 1'
#
loop_
_entity.id
_entity.type
_entity.pdbx_description
1 polymer ?
#
loop_
_entity_poly.entity_id
_entity_poly.type
_entity_poly.pdbx_seq_one_letter_code
_entity_poly.pdbx_strand_id
1 'polypeptide(L)'
;GELDYLIIDSPPGTGDEPISIAQLLGETDGAIVVTTPQDVALADVRKAIVFCRHVNLPIIGVVENMSGFICSYCGRNVDIFKKGGGEGMAREMGVPFLGRIPLDPKIVETGDSGKPYLQYYRDSETAKSFDMVIEPLLHLKDRQSIVKGA
;
A
#
# COMPACT_ATOMS: atom_id res chain seq x y z
N GLY A 1 -15.44 0.53 21.99
CA GLY A 1 -15.35 -0.80 21.37
C GLY A 1 -13.92 -1.26 21.42
N GLU A 2 -13.68 -2.54 21.11
CA GLU A 2 -12.31 -3.05 20.93
C GLU A 2 -11.73 -2.55 19.60
N LEU A 3 -10.40 -2.45 19.52
CA LEU A 3 -9.72 -1.96 18.33
C LEU A 3 -9.53 -3.11 17.33
N ASP A 4 -10.16 -3.01 16.15
CA ASP A 4 -10.05 -4.06 15.14
C ASP A 4 -8.75 -4.03 14.35
N TYR A 5 -8.25 -2.83 14.03
CA TYR A 5 -7.06 -2.59 13.23
C TYR A 5 -6.28 -1.41 13.79
N LEU A 6 -4.95 -1.53 13.85
CA LEU A 6 -4.02 -0.44 14.13
C LEU A 6 -3.16 -0.21 12.89
N ILE A 7 -3.36 0.94 12.23
CA ILE A 7 -2.58 1.34 11.05
C ILE A 7 -1.51 2.33 11.49
N ILE A 8 -0.27 2.09 11.05
CA ILE A 8 0.88 2.91 11.43
C ILE A 8 1.54 3.43 10.17
N ASP A 9 1.58 4.76 10.04
CA ASP A 9 2.30 5.43 8.98
C ASP A 9 3.79 5.51 9.37
N SER A 10 4.57 4.59 8.81
CA SER A 10 6.01 4.51 9.05
C SER A 10 6.75 5.60 8.27
N PRO A 11 7.80 6.23 8.84
CA PRO A 11 8.69 7.06 8.05
C PRO A 11 9.27 6.27 6.87
N PRO A 12 9.59 6.95 5.76
CA PRO A 12 10.15 6.29 4.59
C PRO A 12 11.57 5.77 4.86
N GLY A 13 12.01 4.80 4.06
CA GLY A 13 13.37 4.28 4.07
C GLY A 13 13.57 3.07 4.97
N THR A 14 14.85 2.79 5.27
CA THR A 14 15.29 1.62 6.05
C THR A 14 16.30 2.04 7.14
N GLY A 15 16.13 3.25 7.67
CA GLY A 15 16.96 3.80 8.75
C GLY A 15 16.61 3.22 10.12
N ASP A 16 17.03 3.92 11.17
CA ASP A 16 16.79 3.49 12.55
C ASP A 16 15.33 3.70 12.97
N GLU A 17 14.60 4.61 12.30
CA GLU A 17 13.23 4.96 12.66
C GLU A 17 12.22 3.83 12.36
N PRO A 18 12.19 3.21 11.16
CA PRO A 18 11.34 2.03 10.91
C PRO A 18 11.70 0.83 11.80
N ILE A 19 12.98 0.66 12.15
CA ILE A 19 13.43 -0.38 13.10
C ILE A 19 12.82 -0.14 14.47
N SER A 20 12.92 1.10 14.94
CA SER A 20 12.39 1.49 16.25
C SER A 20 10.89 1.24 16.33
N ILE A 21 10.14 1.58 15.27
CA ILE A 21 8.70 1.27 15.19
C ILE A 21 8.45 -0.24 15.23
N ALA A 22 9.15 -1.03 14.40
CA ALA A 22 8.98 -2.48 14.38
C ALA A 22 9.27 -3.13 15.75
N GLN A 23 10.30 -2.64 16.45
CA GLN A 23 10.66 -3.12 17.79
C GLN A 23 9.65 -2.70 18.87
N LEU A 24 9.15 -1.46 18.81
CA LEU A 24 8.16 -0.94 19.76
C LEU A 24 6.82 -1.68 19.67
N LEU A 25 6.42 -2.06 18.46
CA LEU A 25 5.17 -2.77 18.22
C LEU A 25 5.24 -4.26 18.61
N GLY A 26 6.43 -4.86 18.54
CA GLY A 26 6.61 -6.28 18.80
C GLY A 26 5.96 -7.13 17.71
N GLU A 27 5.06 -8.03 18.09
CA GLU A 27 4.33 -8.87 17.13
C GLU A 27 3.37 -8.02 16.30
N THR A 28 3.60 -7.99 14.97
CA THR A 28 2.78 -7.26 14.00
C THR A 28 2.33 -8.20 12.90
N ASP A 29 1.13 -7.95 12.36
CA ASP A 29 0.54 -8.79 11.31
C ASP A 29 1.28 -8.67 9.98
N GLY A 30 1.96 -7.54 9.77
CA GLY A 30 2.86 -7.32 8.64
C GLY A 30 2.89 -5.88 8.15
N ALA A 31 3.61 -5.67 7.05
CA ALA A 31 3.79 -4.40 6.38
C ALA A 31 3.13 -4.39 5.00
N ILE A 32 2.57 -3.23 4.64
CA ILE A 32 2.18 -2.90 3.27
C ILE A 32 3.24 -1.95 2.73
N VAL A 33 3.84 -2.31 1.59
CA VAL A 33 4.89 -1.49 0.99
C VAL A 33 4.32 -0.70 -0.17
N VAL A 34 4.39 0.62 -0.08
CA VAL A 34 3.89 1.53 -1.12
C VAL A 34 5.05 1.96 -2.02
N THR A 35 4.83 1.91 -3.33
CA THR A 35 5.81 2.35 -4.33
C THR A 35 5.16 3.18 -5.43
N THR A 36 5.96 3.76 -6.31
CA THR A 36 5.53 4.37 -7.56
C THR A 36 6.27 3.69 -8.72
N PRO A 37 5.75 3.73 -9.96
CA PRO A 37 6.28 2.89 -11.05
C PRO A 37 7.69 3.27 -11.55
N GLN A 38 8.29 4.35 -11.05
CA GLN A 38 9.59 4.85 -11.48
C GLN A 38 10.75 4.07 -10.85
N ASP A 39 11.79 3.82 -11.64
CA ASP A 39 12.94 2.98 -11.26
C ASP A 39 13.63 3.43 -9.96
N VAL A 40 13.67 4.74 -9.68
CA VAL A 40 14.23 5.31 -8.45
C VAL A 40 13.43 4.85 -7.21
N ALA A 41 12.09 4.94 -7.25
CA ALA A 41 11.24 4.48 -6.15
C ALA A 41 11.32 2.96 -5.97
N LEU A 42 11.42 2.21 -7.07
CA LEU A 42 11.57 0.76 -7.02
C LEU A 42 12.91 0.33 -6.39
N ALA A 43 13.98 1.09 -6.60
CA ALA A 43 15.28 0.81 -5.99
C ALA A 43 15.23 0.90 -4.45
N ASP A 44 14.52 1.89 -3.92
CA ASP A 44 14.37 2.06 -2.47
C ASP A 44 13.40 1.05 -1.87
N VAL A 45 12.32 0.73 -2.57
CA VAL A 45 11.37 -0.29 -2.12
C VAL A 45 11.97 -1.70 -2.08
N ARG A 46 12.91 -2.03 -2.98
CA ARG A 46 13.68 -3.28 -2.87
C ARG A 46 14.45 -3.37 -1.54
N LYS A 47 15.07 -2.26 -1.10
CA LYS A 47 15.75 -2.21 0.19
C LYS A 47 14.75 -2.37 1.34
N ALA A 48 13.59 -1.73 1.26
CA ALA A 48 12.53 -1.86 2.27
C ALA A 48 12.00 -3.30 2.42
N ILE A 49 11.85 -4.03 1.30
CA ILE A 49 11.46 -5.45 1.32
C ILE A 49 12.54 -6.31 1.98
N VAL A 50 13.81 -6.09 1.62
CA VAL A 50 14.94 -6.79 2.25
C VAL A 50 15.01 -6.48 3.74
N PHE A 51 14.79 -5.23 4.12
CA PHE A 51 14.71 -4.79 5.51
C PHE A 51 13.63 -5.53 6.29
N CYS A 52 12.38 -5.56 5.78
CA CYS A 52 11.28 -6.27 6.43
C CYS A 52 11.64 -7.75 6.71
N ARG A 53 12.30 -8.41 5.75
CA ARG A 53 12.80 -9.78 5.93
C ARG A 53 13.83 -9.91 7.05
N HIS A 54 14.76 -8.95 7.16
CA HIS A 54 15.79 -8.97 8.20
C HIS A 54 15.21 -8.82 9.61
N VAL A 55 14.15 -8.02 9.77
CA VAL A 55 13.48 -7.82 11.06
C VAL A 55 12.32 -8.81 11.29
N ASN A 56 12.18 -9.84 10.44
CA ASN A 56 11.09 -10.83 10.47
C ASN A 56 9.67 -10.21 10.43
N LEU A 57 9.52 -9.07 9.75
CA LEU A 57 8.24 -8.42 9.52
C LEU A 57 7.58 -9.01 8.27
N PRO A 58 6.42 -9.69 8.38
CA PRO A 58 5.71 -10.23 7.23
C PRO A 58 5.34 -9.12 6.24
N ILE A 59 5.44 -9.38 4.94
CA ILE A 59 4.99 -8.42 3.92
C ILE A 59 3.62 -8.89 3.43
N ILE A 60 2.59 -8.10 3.74
CA ILE A 60 1.22 -8.35 3.31
C ILE A 60 1.11 -8.15 1.80
N GLY A 61 1.77 -7.12 1.28
CA GLY A 61 1.95 -6.93 -0.15
C GLY A 61 2.41 -5.54 -0.55
N VAL A 62 2.55 -5.34 -1.85
CA VAL A 62 3.00 -4.10 -2.48
C VAL A 62 1.82 -3.39 -3.15
N VAL A 63 1.70 -2.08 -2.94
CA VAL A 63 0.77 -1.20 -3.64
C VAL A 63 1.55 -0.28 -4.56
N GLU A 64 1.22 -0.27 -5.85
CA GLU A 64 1.76 0.70 -6.80
C GLU A 64 0.85 1.95 -6.82
N ASN A 65 1.26 2.98 -6.12
CA ASN A 65 0.62 4.29 -6.11
C ASN A 65 1.03 5.12 -7.33
N MET A 66 0.25 6.15 -7.62
CA MET A 66 0.44 7.06 -8.74
C MET A 66 0.54 6.37 -10.11
N SER A 67 -0.20 5.26 -10.27
CA SER A 67 -0.21 4.45 -11.49
C SER A 67 -1.28 4.94 -12.47
N GLY A 68 -0.92 5.93 -13.28
CA GLY A 68 -1.84 6.63 -14.19
C GLY A 68 -2.53 7.82 -13.54
N PHE A 69 -3.43 8.46 -14.27
CA PHE A 69 -4.06 9.72 -13.89
C PHE A 69 -5.52 9.76 -14.33
N ILE A 70 -6.44 10.05 -13.41
CA ILE A 70 -7.86 10.25 -13.72
C ILE A 70 -8.05 11.69 -14.19
N CYS A 71 -8.40 11.85 -15.47
CA CYS A 71 -8.66 13.16 -16.05
C CYS A 71 -9.94 13.79 -15.47
N SER A 72 -9.81 14.93 -14.78
CA SER A 72 -10.94 15.63 -14.16
C SER A 72 -12.04 16.08 -15.14
N TYR A 73 -11.74 16.19 -16.43
CA TYR A 73 -12.70 16.65 -17.45
C TYR A 73 -13.49 15.52 -18.10
N CYS A 74 -12.88 14.33 -18.27
CA CYS A 74 -13.50 13.23 -19.02
C CYS A 74 -13.54 11.89 -18.28
N GLY A 75 -12.99 11.80 -17.07
CA GLY A 75 -12.99 10.60 -16.24
C GLY A 75 -12.09 9.45 -16.74
N ARG A 76 -11.43 9.61 -17.90
CA ARG A 76 -10.54 8.58 -18.44
C ARG A 76 -9.23 8.49 -17.65
N ASN A 77 -8.74 7.26 -17.47
CA ASN A 77 -7.40 7.01 -16.97
C ASN A 77 -6.38 7.27 -18.09
N VAL A 78 -5.37 8.07 -17.80
CA VAL A 78 -4.28 8.45 -18.70
C VAL A 78 -2.96 7.99 -18.10
N ASP A 79 -2.18 7.28 -18.90
CA ASP A 79 -0.86 6.80 -18.51
C ASP A 79 0.15 7.93 -18.67
N ILE A 80 0.29 8.75 -17.62
CA ILE A 80 1.24 9.87 -17.59
C ILE A 80 2.68 9.41 -17.32
N PHE A 81 2.85 8.22 -16.75
CA PHE A 81 4.13 7.58 -16.47
C PHE A 81 4.09 6.10 -16.89
N LYS A 82 5.23 5.41 -16.80
CA LYS A 82 5.28 3.94 -16.88
C LYS A 82 4.31 3.33 -15.86
N LYS A 83 3.79 2.14 -16.14
CA LYS A 83 2.95 1.35 -15.21
C LYS A 83 3.54 -0.04 -15.00
N GLY A 84 3.27 -0.64 -13.85
CA GLY A 84 3.63 -2.03 -13.54
C GLY A 84 5.07 -2.27 -13.13
N GLY A 85 5.82 -1.21 -12.83
CA GLY A 85 7.13 -1.34 -12.21
C GLY A 85 7.04 -2.00 -10.83
N GLY A 86 6.04 -1.62 -10.02
CA GLY A 86 5.77 -2.19 -8.71
C GLY A 86 5.30 -3.64 -8.77
N GLU A 87 4.41 -3.98 -9.71
CA GLU A 87 3.97 -5.37 -9.92
C GLU A 87 5.14 -6.28 -10.36
N GLY A 88 5.96 -5.79 -11.30
CA GLY A 88 7.13 -6.50 -11.78
C GLY A 88 8.15 -6.75 -10.64
N MET A 89 8.43 -5.72 -9.84
CA MET A 89 9.31 -5.81 -8.68
C MET A 89 8.74 -6.74 -7.60
N ALA A 90 7.43 -6.69 -7.32
CA ALA A 90 6.80 -7.57 -6.35
C ALA A 90 6.96 -9.05 -6.75
N ARG A 91 6.76 -9.36 -8.04
CA ARG A 91 6.99 -10.70 -8.60
C ARG A 91 8.45 -11.13 -8.53
N GLU A 92 9.38 -10.25 -8.89
CA GLU A 92 10.83 -10.48 -8.82
C GLU A 92 11.26 -10.82 -7.38
N MET A 93 10.75 -10.07 -6.41
CA MET A 93 11.08 -10.23 -5.00
C MET A 93 10.29 -11.35 -4.33
N GLY A 94 9.28 -11.94 -4.97
CA GLY A 94 8.43 -12.98 -4.39
C GLY A 94 7.54 -12.48 -3.25
N VAL A 95 6.96 -11.29 -3.40
CA VAL A 95 6.00 -10.70 -2.45
C VAL A 95 4.64 -10.45 -3.13
N PRO A 96 3.52 -10.46 -2.39
CA PRO A 96 2.20 -10.22 -2.98
C PRO A 96 2.08 -8.82 -3.59
N PHE A 97 1.32 -8.69 -4.68
CA PHE A 97 0.94 -7.41 -5.26
C PHE A 97 -0.55 -7.17 -4.99
N LEU A 98 -0.87 -6.07 -4.30
CA LEU A 98 -2.24 -5.78 -3.88
C LEU A 98 -3.02 -4.97 -4.92
N GLY A 99 -2.33 -4.17 -5.74
CA GLY A 99 -2.99 -3.41 -6.79
C GLY A 99 -2.36 -2.06 -7.08
N ARG A 100 -3.12 -1.25 -7.82
CA ARG A 100 -2.72 0.04 -8.37
C ARG A 100 -3.70 1.13 -7.97
N ILE A 101 -3.17 2.27 -7.55
CA ILE A 101 -3.95 3.46 -7.25
C ILE A 101 -3.53 4.57 -8.22
N PRO A 102 -4.45 5.11 -9.05
CA PRO A 102 -4.14 6.19 -9.96
C PRO A 102 -4.03 7.54 -9.23
N LEU A 103 -3.38 8.52 -9.85
CA LEU A 103 -3.47 9.91 -9.44
C LEU A 103 -4.87 10.44 -9.73
N ASP A 104 -5.56 10.92 -8.71
CA ASP A 104 -6.85 11.57 -8.83
C ASP A 104 -6.78 12.92 -8.09
N PRO A 105 -6.93 14.06 -8.80
CA PRO A 105 -6.88 15.39 -8.18
C PRO A 105 -7.84 15.55 -7.00
N LYS A 106 -8.99 14.86 -7.05
CA LYS A 106 -9.97 14.90 -5.97
C LYS A 106 -9.44 14.30 -4.67
N ILE A 107 -8.48 13.35 -4.70
CA ILE A 107 -7.85 12.84 -3.47
C ILE A 107 -7.17 13.99 -2.73
N VAL A 108 -6.39 14.82 -3.43
CA VAL A 108 -5.68 15.96 -2.84
C VAL A 108 -6.67 16.98 -2.28
N GLU A 109 -7.68 17.37 -3.07
CA GLU A 109 -8.72 18.31 -2.64
C GLU A 109 -9.48 17.83 -1.38
N THR A 110 -9.79 16.54 -1.33
CA THR A 110 -10.49 15.94 -0.19
C THR A 110 -9.60 15.85 1.05
N GLY A 111 -8.32 15.51 0.87
CA GLY A 111 -7.32 15.51 1.94
C GLY A 111 -7.15 16.89 2.58
N ASP A 112 -6.96 17.93 1.77
CA ASP A 112 -6.79 19.31 2.24
C ASP A 112 -8.04 19.85 2.95
N SER A 113 -9.23 19.37 2.56
CA SER A 113 -10.50 19.76 3.18
C SER A 113 -10.91 18.90 4.37
N GLY A 114 -10.09 17.93 4.79
CA GLY A 114 -10.38 17.02 5.89
C GLY A 114 -11.54 16.06 5.63
N LYS A 115 -11.87 15.82 4.35
CA LYS A 115 -12.96 14.93 3.93
C LYS A 115 -12.35 13.64 3.39
N PRO A 116 -12.63 12.45 3.94
CA PRO A 116 -12.07 11.22 3.41
C PRO A 116 -12.57 10.93 1.98
N TYR A 117 -11.67 10.79 1.01
CA TYR A 117 -12.01 10.55 -0.40
C TYR A 117 -13.04 9.42 -0.59
N LEU A 118 -12.79 8.26 0.03
CA LEU A 118 -13.65 7.08 -0.06
C LEU A 118 -15.03 7.28 0.55
N GLN A 119 -15.26 8.30 1.37
CA GLN A 119 -16.59 8.58 1.90
C GLN A 119 -17.45 9.33 0.87
N TYR A 120 -16.85 10.25 0.11
CA TYR A 120 -17.55 11.19 -0.77
C TYR A 120 -17.56 10.75 -2.25
N TYR A 121 -16.61 9.90 -2.65
CA TYR A 121 -16.44 9.46 -4.04
C TYR A 121 -16.43 7.93 -4.18
N ARG A 122 -17.30 7.24 -3.44
CA ARG A 122 -17.39 5.75 -3.40
C ARG A 122 -17.52 5.09 -4.77
N ASP A 123 -18.25 5.71 -5.69
CA ASP A 123 -18.53 5.12 -7.01
C ASP A 123 -17.46 5.42 -8.07
N SER A 124 -16.38 6.12 -7.70
CA SER A 124 -15.32 6.48 -8.64
C SER A 124 -14.43 5.28 -8.99
N GLU A 125 -13.78 5.34 -10.16
CA GLU A 125 -12.78 4.33 -10.54
C GLU A 125 -11.62 4.24 -9.54
N THR A 126 -11.22 5.38 -8.97
CA THR A 126 -10.19 5.42 -7.93
C THR A 126 -10.64 4.73 -6.65
N ALA A 127 -11.90 4.89 -6.23
CA ALA A 127 -12.44 4.20 -5.07
C ALA A 127 -12.45 2.68 -5.27
N LYS A 128 -12.86 2.20 -6.46
CA LYS A 128 -12.75 0.78 -6.82
C LYS A 128 -11.31 0.25 -6.73
N SER A 129 -10.33 1.06 -7.15
CA SER A 129 -8.91 0.75 -6.98
C SER A 129 -8.50 0.59 -5.52
N PHE A 130 -9.00 1.45 -4.63
CA PHE A 130 -8.78 1.30 -3.18
C PHE A 130 -9.46 0.03 -2.65
N ASP A 131 -10.71 -0.24 -3.02
CA ASP A 131 -11.46 -1.41 -2.56
C ASP A 131 -10.71 -2.72 -2.92
N MET A 132 -10.16 -2.81 -4.13
CA MET A 132 -9.33 -3.96 -4.54
C MET A 132 -8.09 -4.16 -3.65
N VAL A 133 -7.47 -3.07 -3.18
CA VAL A 133 -6.30 -3.12 -2.29
C VAL A 133 -6.72 -3.45 -0.85
N ILE A 134 -7.87 -2.98 -0.40
CA ILE A 134 -8.36 -3.09 0.97
C ILE A 134 -8.99 -4.47 1.22
N GLU A 135 -9.71 -5.04 0.26
CA GLU A 135 -10.44 -6.31 0.42
C GLU A 135 -9.57 -7.45 1.00
N PRO A 136 -8.34 -7.70 0.51
CA PRO A 136 -7.49 -8.74 1.09
C PRO A 136 -7.05 -8.44 2.54
N LEU A 137 -7.02 -7.16 2.94
CA LEU A 137 -6.60 -6.73 4.28
C LEU A 137 -7.69 -6.98 5.33
N LEU A 138 -8.96 -6.91 4.91
CA LEU A 138 -10.09 -7.20 5.79
C LEU A 138 -10.09 -8.65 6.29
N HIS A 139 -9.48 -9.56 5.53
CA HIS A 139 -9.41 -11.00 5.84
C HIS A 139 -8.09 -11.44 6.51
N LEU A 140 -7.27 -10.51 7.03
CA LEU A 140 -5.98 -10.86 7.66
C LEU A 140 -6.13 -11.71 8.92
N LYS A 141 -7.15 -11.45 9.77
CA LYS A 141 -7.41 -12.21 11.01
C LYS A 141 -7.72 -13.68 10.73
N ASP A 142 -8.41 -13.96 9.62
CA ASP A 142 -8.76 -15.33 9.20
C ASP A 142 -7.52 -16.13 8.77
N ARG A 143 -6.51 -15.47 8.19
CA ARG A 143 -5.28 -16.12 7.71
C ARG A 143 -4.32 -16.52 8.84
N GLN A 144 -4.21 -15.72 9.89
CA GLN A 144 -3.32 -16.05 11.02
C GLN A 144 -3.82 -17.24 11.84
N SER A 145 -5.14 -17.41 11.92
CA SER A 145 -5.78 -18.51 12.66
C SER A 145 -5.45 -19.88 12.04
N ILE A 146 -5.18 -19.92 10.73
CA ILE A 146 -4.79 -21.13 9.99
C ILE A 146 -3.30 -21.45 10.21
N VAL A 147 -2.44 -20.44 10.33
CA VAL A 147 -0.98 -20.64 10.49
C VAL A 147 -0.60 -20.98 11.93
N LYS A 148 -1.29 -20.44 12.94
CA LYS A 148 -1.05 -20.78 14.36
C LYS A 148 -1.64 -22.14 14.79
N GLY A 149 -2.43 -22.79 13.92
CA GLY A 149 -3.09 -24.07 14.16
C GLY A 149 -2.42 -25.30 13.51
N ALA A 150 -1.24 -25.13 12.90
CA ALA A 150 -0.49 -26.19 12.22
C ALA A 150 0.84 -26.50 12.93
#